data_AF-A0A258BG98-F1
#
_entry.id   AF-A0A258BG98-F1
#
_cell.length_a   1.000
_cell.length_b   1.000
_cell.length_c   1.000
_cell.angle_alpha   90.00
_cell.angle_beta   90.00
_cell.angle_gamma   90.00
#
_symmetry.space_group_name_H-M   'P 1'
#
loop_
_entity.id
_entity.type
_entity.pdbx_description
1 polymer ?
#
loop_
_entity_poly.entity_id
_entity_poly.type
_entity_poly.pdbx_seq_one_letter_code
_entity_poly.pdbx_strand_id
1 'polypeptide(L)' 'YTLVVAGGFSDERGSYGPGEVVINGPNDLHQPVGDEGEVCYALAVRDGGLRFTGVMGLLQRLMGG' A
#
# COMPACT_ATOMS: atom_id res chain seq x y z
N TYR A 1 -6.34 -1.26 -6.38
CA TYR A 1 -5.65 -2.46 -6.87
C TYR A 1 -4.16 -2.25 -6.81
N THR A 2 -3.40 -3.26 -6.41
CA THR A 2 -1.93 -3.22 -6.41
C THR A 2 -1.41 -4.49 -7.07
N LEU A 3 -0.62 -4.37 -8.13
CA LEU A 3 0.07 -5.50 -8.76
C LEU A 3 1.53 -5.51 -8.29
N VAL A 4 2.02 -6.65 -7.80
CA VAL A 4 3.45 -6.84 -7.53
C VAL A 4 4.15 -7.19 -8.85
N VAL A 5 5.10 -6.36 -9.26
CA VAL A 5 5.87 -6.52 -10.50
C VAL A 5 7.16 -7.31 -10.25
N ALA A 6 7.86 -7.02 -9.15
CA ALA A 6 9.07 -7.72 -8.72
C ALA A 6 9.25 -7.62 -7.20
N GLY A 7 10.10 -8.48 -6.62
CA GLY A 7 10.27 -8.62 -5.17
C GLY A 7 8.97 -9.06 -4.48
N GLY A 8 8.74 -8.62 -3.25
CA GLY A 8 7.53 -8.92 -2.49
C GLY A 8 7.29 -7.93 -1.35
N PHE A 9 6.07 -7.90 -0.84
CA PHE A 9 5.75 -7.17 0.38
C PHE A 9 4.76 -7.95 1.23
N SER A 10 4.77 -7.66 2.54
CA SER A 10 3.82 -8.18 3.51
C SER A 10 3.02 -7.06 4.16
N ASP A 11 1.77 -7.34 4.49
CA ASP A 11 0.87 -6.47 5.24
C ASP A 11 0.13 -7.26 6.34
N GLU A 12 -0.90 -6.66 6.94
CA GLU A 12 -1.73 -7.29 7.97
C GLU A 12 -2.56 -8.49 7.49
N ARG A 13 -2.66 -8.72 6.19
CA ARG A 13 -3.51 -9.74 5.55
C ARG A 13 -2.67 -10.88 4.97
N GLY A 14 -1.41 -10.64 4.64
CA GLY A 14 -0.50 -11.67 4.19
C GLY A 14 0.74 -11.13 3.49
N SER A 15 1.41 -12.02 2.77
CA SER A 15 2.59 -11.73 1.95
C SER A 15 2.23 -11.89 0.49
N TYR A 16 2.78 -11.02 -0.35
CA TYR A 16 2.44 -10.94 -1.77
C TYR A 16 3.69 -10.92 -2.64
N GLY A 17 3.73 -11.83 -3.62
CA GLY A 17 4.84 -12.01 -4.55
C GLY A 17 4.54 -11.56 -5.98
N PRO A 18 5.51 -11.66 -6.90
CA PRO A 18 5.38 -11.19 -8.27
C PRO A 18 4.20 -11.83 -9.00
N GLY A 19 3.40 -11.01 -9.69
CA GLY A 19 2.21 -11.43 -10.42
C GLY A 19 0.93 -11.44 -9.59
N GLU A 20 1.01 -11.30 -8.27
CA GLU A 20 -0.18 -11.23 -7.42
C GLU A 20 -0.82 -9.83 -7.44
N VAL A 21 -2.15 -9.82 -7.40
CA VAL A 21 -2.96 -8.60 -7.38
C VAL A 21 -3.68 -8.48 -6.06
N VAL A 22 -3.39 -7.43 -5.31
CA VAL A 22 -4.05 -7.08 -4.06
C VAL A 22 -5.21 -6.12 -4.34
N ILE A 23 -6.37 -6.44 -3.78
CA ILE A 23 -7.58 -5.64 -3.89
C ILE A 23 -7.86 -5.05 -2.51
N ASN A 24 -7.83 -3.73 -2.42
CA ASN A 24 -8.20 -2.99 -1.22
C ASN A 24 -9.33 -2.00 -1.53
N GLY A 25 -10.28 -1.90 -0.61
CA GLY A 25 -11.37 -0.93 -0.62
C GLY A 25 -11.16 0.23 0.37
N PRO A 26 -12.13 1.16 0.47
CA PRO A 26 -12.00 2.38 1.27
C PRO A 26 -11.85 2.16 2.78
N ASN A 27 -12.28 1.02 3.30
CA ASN A 27 -12.22 0.68 4.73
C ASN A 27 -10.99 -0.14 5.10
N ASP A 28 -10.11 -0.40 4.13
CA ASP A 28 -8.91 -1.18 4.36
C ASP A 28 -7.79 -0.30 4.90
N LEU A 29 -7.36 -0.58 6.13
CA LEU A 29 -6.05 -0.15 6.62
C LEU A 29 -5.00 -1.10 6.04
N HIS A 30 -3.91 -0.53 5.53
CA HIS A 30 -2.86 -1.26 4.84
C HIS A 30 -1.53 -0.55 5.02
N GLN A 31 -0.57 -1.20 5.68
CA GLN A 31 0.79 -0.68 5.88
C GLN A 31 1.82 -1.70 5.34
N PRO A 32 2.09 -1.68 4.02
CA PRO A 32 2.96 -2.68 3.41
C PRO A 32 4.41 -2.48 3.83
N VAL A 33 5.09 -3.59 4.09
CA VAL A 33 6.53 -3.68 4.35
C VAL A 33 7.15 -4.51 3.26
N GLY A 34 8.14 -3.97 2.54
CA GLY A 34 8.89 -4.74 1.55
C GLY A 34 9.62 -5.89 2.23
N ASP A 35 9.53 -7.07 1.63
CA ASP A 35 10.23 -8.26 2.13
C ASP A 35 11.74 -8.10 1.94
N GLU A 36 12.53 -8.86 2.70
CA GLU A 36 13.98 -8.86 2.53
C GLU A 36 14.40 -9.43 1.16
N GLY A 37 15.48 -8.89 0.60
CA GLY A 37 16.08 -9.39 -0.65
C GLY A 37 15.93 -8.42 -1.82
N GLU A 38 15.22 -8.83 -2.87
CA GLU A 38 15.03 -8.03 -4.08
C GLU A 38 14.14 -6.80 -3.80
N VAL A 39 14.40 -5.69 -4.51
CA VAL A 39 13.56 -4.50 -4.44
C VAL A 39 12.13 -4.83 -4.85
N CYS A 40 11.16 -4.51 -4.00
CA CYS A 40 9.75 -4.61 -4.33
C CYS A 40 9.32 -3.47 -5.26
N TYR A 41 8.89 -3.82 -6.47
CA TYR A 41 8.22 -2.91 -7.38
C TYR A 41 6.73 -3.27 -7.43
N ALA A 42 5.86 -2.30 -7.13
CA ALA A 42 4.42 -2.49 -7.18
C ALA A 42 3.73 -1.37 -7.96
N LEU A 43 2.78 -1.74 -8.82
CA LEU A 43 1.91 -0.81 -9.52
C LEU A 43 0.59 -0.68 -8.75
N ALA A 44 0.38 0.46 -8.10
CA ALA A 44 -0.85 0.77 -7.39
C ALA A 44 -1.77 1.68 -8.22
N VAL A 45 -2.97 1.20 -8.52
CA VAL A 45 -4.04 1.98 -9.16
C VAL A 45 -5.16 2.19 -8.15
N ARG A 46 -5.54 3.45 -7.92
CA ARG A 46 -6.59 3.85 -6.96
C ARG A 46 -7.49 4.90 -7.58
N ASP A 47 -8.76 4.86 -7.20
CA ASP A 47 -9.75 5.90 -7.50
C ASP A 47 -9.91 6.77 -6.24
N GLY A 48 -9.26 7.93 -6.22
CA GLY A 48 -9.23 8.86 -5.08
C GLY A 48 -7.89 8.95 -4.35
N GLY A 49 -7.81 9.93 -3.43
CA GLY A 49 -6.60 10.22 -2.65
C GLY A 49 -6.38 9.23 -1.49
N LEU A 50 -5.11 9.03 -1.13
CA LEU A 50 -4.75 8.32 0.10
C LEU A 50 -5.27 9.08 1.31
N ARG A 51 -5.78 8.36 2.32
CA ARG A 51 -6.17 8.92 3.61
C ARG A 51 -5.26 8.33 4.66
N PHE A 52 -4.28 9.09 5.11
CA PHE A 52 -3.41 8.67 6.19
C PHE A 52 -4.12 8.81 7.54
N THR A 53 -3.79 7.95 8.49
CA THR A 53 -4.30 8.00 9.86
C THR A 53 -3.22 8.52 10.81
N GLY A 54 -3.58 8.77 12.08
CA GLY A 54 -2.64 9.23 13.11
C GLY A 54 -2.02 10.60 12.82
N VAL A 55 -0.76 10.77 13.23
CA VAL A 55 -0.02 12.05 13.08
C VAL A 55 0.15 12.43 11.60
N MET A 56 0.42 11.45 10.73
CA MET A 56 0.55 11.69 9.28
C MET A 56 -0.77 12.17 8.68
N GLY A 57 -1.90 11.61 9.12
CA GLY A 57 -3.23 12.09 8.74
C GLY A 57 -3.53 13.52 9.21
N LEU A 58 -3.07 13.90 10.41
CA LEU A 58 -3.20 15.28 10.89
C LEU A 58 -2.40 16.25 10.00
N LEU A 59 -1.15 15.91 9.69
CA LEU A 59 -0.30 16.71 8.80
C LEU A 59 -0.90 16.82 7.39
N GLN A 60 -1.44 15.72 6.84
CA GLN A 60 -2.13 15.72 5.56
C GLN A 60 -3.27 16.75 5.52
N ARG A 61 -4.13 16.78 6.54
CA ARG A 61 -5.26 17.73 6.64
C ARG A 61 -4.80 19.19 6.77
N LEU A 62 -3.68 19.43 7.46
CA LEU A 62 -3.10 20.77 7.58
C LEU A 62 -2.50 21.27 6.27
N MET A 63 -1.99 20.37 5.42
CA MET A 63 -1.42 20.69 4.12
C MET A 63 -2.48 20.72 2.98
N GLY A 64 -3.76 20.71 3.32
CA GLY A 64 -4.87 20.80 2.35
C GLY A 64 -5.29 19.47 1.72
N GLY A 65 -4.96 18.35 2.36
CA GLY A 65 -5.52 17.03 2.01
C GLY A 65 -6.94 16.79 2.49
#